data_AF-A0AAD1N081-F1
#
_entry.id   AF-A0AAD1N081-F1
#
_cell.length_a   1.000
_cell.length_b   1.000
_cell.length_c   1.000
_cell.angle_alpha   90.00
_cell.angle_beta   90.00
_cell.angle_gamma   90.00
#
_symmetry.space_group_name_H-M   'P 1'
#
loop_
_entity.id
_entity.type
_entity.pdbx_description
1 polymer ?
#
loop_
_entity_poly.entity_id
_entity_poly.type
_entity_poly.pdbx_seq_one_letter_code
_entity_poly.pdbx_strand_id
1 'polypeptide(L)'
;MSRPNAQSMKPATAAKKLDVYLPATPAEFQESSITRAELAALQEDPPQWLKDLRKNGPHPKNLVAAKLGISIAGLARGGVGDALTTEQINTLLEEKPEWLVAERESYQEVLREQRRLKALRADQAREG
;
A
#
# COMPACT_ATOMS: atom_id res chain seq x y z
N MET A 1 11.71 -31.52 15.10
CA MET A 1 11.91 -30.08 15.33
C MET A 1 11.55 -29.35 14.05
N SER A 2 10.52 -28.50 14.08
CA SER A 2 10.07 -27.75 12.91
C SER A 2 11.17 -26.78 12.50
N ARG A 3 11.72 -26.91 11.28
CA ARG A 3 12.68 -25.94 10.77
C ARG A 3 11.93 -24.61 10.64
N PRO A 4 12.28 -23.54 11.39
CA PRO A 4 11.70 -22.24 11.13
C PRO A 4 11.95 -21.95 9.66
N ASN A 5 10.85 -21.76 8.92
CA ASN A 5 10.79 -21.86 7.48
C ASN A 5 11.88 -20.96 6.84
N ALA A 6 12.94 -21.60 6.32
CA ALA A 6 14.15 -20.98 5.78
C ALA A 6 13.92 -20.29 4.42
N GLN A 7 12.67 -19.95 4.11
CA GLN A 7 12.32 -19.19 2.92
C GLN A 7 12.66 -17.72 3.16
N SER A 8 13.85 -17.32 2.71
CA SER A 8 14.19 -15.92 2.55
C SER A 8 13.42 -15.33 1.36
N MET A 9 13.04 -14.06 1.48
CA MET A 9 12.37 -13.31 0.42
C MET A 9 13.22 -12.11 0.02
N LYS A 10 13.01 -11.65 -1.22
CA LYS A 10 13.67 -10.47 -1.74
C LYS A 10 13.30 -9.24 -0.89
N PRO A 11 14.21 -8.27 -0.70
CA PRO A 11 13.94 -6.98 -0.05
C PRO A 11 12.65 -6.31 -0.54
N ALA A 12 12.41 -6.32 -1.85
CA ALA A 12 11.18 -5.77 -2.43
C ALA A 12 9.90 -6.45 -1.93
N THR A 13 9.93 -7.76 -1.71
CA THR A 13 8.80 -8.50 -1.15
C THR A 13 8.62 -8.19 0.33
N ALA A 14 9.71 -8.07 1.08
CA ALA A 14 9.68 -7.69 2.50
C ALA A 14 9.16 -6.26 2.69
N ALA A 15 9.67 -5.28 1.94
CA ALA A 15 9.20 -3.89 1.95
C ALA A 15 7.70 -3.79 1.65
N LYS A 16 7.21 -4.55 0.66
CA LYS A 16 5.78 -4.62 0.34
C LYS A 16 4.95 -5.18 1.50
N LYS A 17 5.46 -6.17 2.23
CA LYS A 17 4.79 -6.73 3.43
C LYS A 17 4.88 -5.84 4.67
N LEU A 18 5.83 -4.90 4.69
CA LEU A 18 5.99 -3.90 5.74
C LEU A 18 5.26 -2.58 5.43
N ASP A 19 4.66 -2.48 4.24
CA ASP A 19 4.02 -1.29 3.67
C ASP A 19 4.96 -0.06 3.60
N VAL A 20 6.22 -0.28 3.21
CA VAL A 20 7.22 0.79 3.03
C VAL A 20 7.77 0.85 1.61
N TYR A 21 8.24 2.04 1.22
CA TYR A 21 8.90 2.27 -0.06
C TYR A 21 10.37 1.81 0.01
N LEU A 22 10.70 0.73 -0.71
CA LEU A 22 12.02 0.08 -0.64
C LEU A 22 13.21 1.05 -0.84
N PRO A 23 13.22 1.96 -1.84
CA PRO A 23 14.35 2.86 -2.04
C PRO A 23 14.62 3.83 -0.87
N ALA A 24 13.66 4.02 0.03
CA ALA A 24 13.82 4.85 1.22
C ALA A 24 14.23 4.05 2.47
N THR A 25 14.38 2.73 2.37
CA THR A 25 14.88 1.88 3.46
C THR A 25 16.41 1.93 3.56
N PRO A 26 17.03 1.57 4.70
CA PRO A 26 18.48 1.50 4.82
C PRO A 26 19.12 0.52 3.81
N ALA A 27 20.35 0.80 3.37
CA ALA A 27 21.07 -0.03 2.38
C ALA A 27 21.18 -1.50 2.82
N GLU A 28 21.43 -1.75 4.11
CA GLU A 28 21.47 -3.10 4.70
C GLU A 28 20.17 -3.88 4.44
N PHE A 29 19.01 -3.20 4.51
CA PHE A 29 17.71 -3.81 4.20
C PHE A 29 17.53 -4.03 2.69
N GLN A 30 18.03 -3.11 1.86
CA GLN A 30 17.91 -3.19 0.40
C GLN A 30 18.76 -4.30 -0.21
N GLU A 31 19.89 -4.64 0.42
CA GLU A 31 20.85 -5.62 -0.09
C GLU A 31 20.65 -7.02 0.51
N SER A 32 20.04 -7.12 1.70
CA SER A 32 19.91 -8.38 2.44
C SER A 32 18.61 -9.12 2.13
N SER A 33 18.69 -10.43 1.88
CA SER A 33 17.49 -11.28 1.83
C SER A 33 16.89 -11.43 3.23
N ILE A 34 15.56 -11.28 3.35
CA ILE A 34 14.89 -11.26 4.65
C ILE A 34 14.10 -12.56 4.83
N THR A 35 14.37 -13.28 5.91
CA THR A 35 13.62 -14.47 6.30
C THR A 35 12.24 -14.10 6.84
N ARG A 36 11.32 -15.07 6.84
CA ARG A 36 10.00 -14.86 7.45
C ARG A 36 10.08 -14.52 8.94
N ALA A 37 11.08 -15.04 9.65
CA ALA A 37 11.29 -14.76 11.07
C ALA A 37 11.76 -13.32 11.30
N GLU A 38 12.73 -12.84 10.51
CA GLU A 38 13.19 -11.45 10.59
C GLU A 38 12.09 -10.46 10.20
N LEU A 39 11.29 -10.77 9.18
CA LEU A 39 10.14 -9.94 8.83
C LEU A 39 9.15 -9.83 9.99
N ALA A 40 8.87 -10.95 10.68
CA ALA A 40 7.99 -10.96 11.84
C ALA A 40 8.57 -10.13 12.99
N ALA A 41 9.88 -10.24 13.26
CA ALA A 41 10.56 -9.43 14.26
C ALA A 41 10.48 -7.92 13.95
N LEU A 42 10.68 -7.52 12.68
CA LEU A 42 10.51 -6.13 12.24
C LEU A 42 9.06 -5.61 12.37
N GLN A 43 8.07 -6.51 12.33
CA GLN A 43 6.67 -6.15 12.53
C GLN A 43 6.32 -6.02 14.02
N GLU A 44 6.86 -6.91 14.85
CA GLU A 44 6.61 -6.98 16.29
C GLU A 44 7.33 -5.86 17.05
N ASP A 45 8.62 -5.64 16.77
CA ASP A 45 9.41 -4.55 17.32
C ASP A 45 10.00 -3.68 16.20
N PRO A 46 9.19 -2.77 15.62
CA PRO A 46 9.64 -1.97 14.49
C PRO A 46 10.74 -0.99 14.93
N PRO A 47 11.92 -1.00 14.26
CA PRO A 47 12.99 -0.05 14.54
C PRO A 47 12.56 1.39 14.19
N GLN A 48 13.31 2.37 14.69
CA GLN A 48 12.97 3.79 14.53
C GLN A 48 12.81 4.21 13.06
N TRP A 49 13.73 3.78 12.19
CA TRP A 49 13.65 4.08 10.75
C TRP A 49 12.35 3.56 10.11
N LEU A 50 11.86 2.40 10.54
CA LEU A 50 10.62 1.80 10.03
C LEU A 50 9.40 2.57 10.54
N LYS A 51 9.42 3.00 11.81
CA LYS A 51 8.38 3.86 12.39
C LYS A 51 8.32 5.20 11.64
N ASP A 52 9.47 5.81 11.37
CA ASP A 52 9.55 7.11 10.69
C ASP A 52 9.07 7.02 9.24
N LEU A 53 9.46 5.98 8.49
CA LEU A 53 8.96 5.75 7.13
C LEU A 53 7.44 5.55 7.10
N ARG A 54 6.89 4.78 8.04
CA ARG A 54 5.43 4.58 8.14
C ARG A 54 4.68 5.84 8.52
N LYS A 55 5.27 6.69 9.36
CA LYS A 55 4.65 7.93 9.81
C LYS A 55 4.72 9.02 8.75
N ASN A 56 5.90 9.23 8.19
CA ASN A 56 6.19 10.41 7.37
C ASN A 56 6.25 10.10 5.88
N GLY A 57 6.68 8.90 5.48
CA GLY A 57 6.80 8.49 4.08
C GLY A 57 7.87 9.28 3.32
N PRO A 58 8.47 8.68 2.29
CA PRO A 58 7.72 8.35 1.07
C PRO A 58 6.94 7.03 1.21
N HIS A 59 5.62 7.13 1.01
CA HIS A 59 4.67 6.02 1.04
C HIS A 59 4.57 5.38 -0.33
N PRO A 60 4.50 4.04 -0.43
CA PRO A 60 4.36 3.37 -1.72
C PRO A 60 2.99 3.65 -2.35
N LYS A 61 2.91 3.62 -3.69
CA LYS A 61 1.70 3.94 -4.48
C LYS A 61 0.39 3.31 -4.01
N ASN A 62 0.41 2.08 -3.49
CA ASN A 62 -0.78 1.41 -2.93
C ASN A 62 -1.31 2.16 -1.71
N LEU A 63 -0.42 2.59 -0.83
CA LEU A 63 -0.77 3.31 0.39
C LEU A 63 -1.15 4.77 0.07
N VAL A 64 -0.47 5.40 -0.88
CA VAL A 64 -0.84 6.73 -1.39
C VAL A 64 -2.26 6.73 -1.98
N ALA A 65 -2.55 5.80 -2.89
CA ALA A 65 -3.88 5.67 -3.50
C ALA A 65 -4.97 5.43 -2.43
N ALA A 66 -4.68 4.58 -1.45
CA ALA A 66 -5.59 4.33 -0.33
C ALA A 66 -5.84 5.60 0.51
N LYS A 67 -4.80 6.36 0.84
CA LYS A 67 -4.91 7.63 1.59
C LYS A 67 -5.67 8.71 0.83
N LEU A 68 -5.50 8.79 -0.49
CA LEU A 68 -6.21 9.73 -1.36
C LEU A 68 -7.65 9.29 -1.69
N GLY A 69 -7.99 8.02 -1.43
CA GLY A 69 -9.31 7.47 -1.71
C GLY A 69 -9.57 7.27 -3.21
N ILE A 70 -8.53 6.86 -3.96
CA ILE A 70 -8.58 6.63 -5.41
C ILE A 70 -7.97 5.26 -5.77
N SER A 71 -8.09 4.86 -7.03
CA SER A 71 -7.39 3.68 -7.54
C SER A 71 -5.92 3.96 -7.86
N ILE A 72 -5.07 2.92 -7.88
CA ILE A 72 -3.65 3.06 -8.31
C ILE A 72 -3.57 3.56 -9.77
N ALA A 73 -4.52 3.15 -10.62
CA ALA A 73 -4.59 3.64 -12.00
C ALA A 73 -4.94 5.13 -12.07
N GLY A 74 -5.86 5.59 -11.21
CA GLY A 74 -6.20 7.01 -11.07
C GLY A 74 -5.02 7.84 -10.57
N LEU A 75 -4.26 7.31 -9.61
CA LEU A 75 -3.02 7.93 -9.13
C LEU A 75 -2.01 8.13 -10.27
N ALA A 76 -1.83 7.11 -11.12
CA ALA A 76 -0.92 7.18 -12.27
C ALA A 76 -1.39 8.20 -13.34
N ARG A 77 -2.71 8.31 -13.58
CA ARG A 77 -3.28 9.33 -14.49
C ARG A 77 -3.09 10.75 -13.98
N GLY A 78 -3.11 10.94 -12.66
CA GLY A 78 -2.78 12.21 -12.01
C GLY A 78 -1.31 12.61 -12.10
N GLY A 79 -0.46 11.82 -12.77
CA GLY A 79 0.97 12.12 -12.94
C GLY A 79 1.79 11.97 -11.65
N VAL A 80 1.24 11.32 -10.62
CA VAL A 80 1.94 11.09 -9.36
C VAL A 80 2.94 9.94 -9.53
N GLY A 81 4.17 10.16 -9.07
CA GLY A 81 5.26 9.18 -9.12
C GLY A 81 5.06 7.96 -8.21
N ASP A 82 6.10 7.14 -8.06
CA ASP A 82 6.03 5.85 -7.37
C ASP A 82 5.77 5.94 -5.85
N ALA A 83 6.02 7.09 -5.24
CA ALA A 83 5.81 7.34 -3.82
C ALA A 83 5.55 8.83 -3.51
N LEU A 84 4.81 9.09 -2.43
CA LEU A 84 4.58 10.44 -1.88
C LEU A 84 4.81 10.48 -0.37
N THR A 85 5.35 11.57 0.15
CA THR A 85 5.41 11.82 1.60
C THR A 85 4.03 12.17 2.16
N THR A 86 3.88 12.11 3.47
CA THR A 86 2.64 12.51 4.16
C THR A 86 2.31 13.97 3.91
N GLU A 87 3.32 14.82 3.88
CA GLU A 87 3.17 16.25 3.57
C GLU A 87 2.59 16.44 2.17
N GLN A 88 3.17 15.81 1.15
CA GLN A 88 2.67 15.89 -0.23
C GLN A 88 1.23 15.35 -0.36
N ILE A 89 0.90 14.27 0.36
CA ILE A 89 -0.47 13.73 0.40
C ILE A 89 -1.42 14.75 1.03
N ASN A 90 -1.04 15.37 2.14
CA ASN A 90 -1.86 16.39 2.80
C ASN A 90 -2.07 17.59 1.88
N THR A 91 -1.04 18.07 1.19
CA THR A 91 -1.16 19.14 0.19
C THR A 91 -2.20 18.78 -0.89
N LEU A 92 -2.15 17.57 -1.46
CA LEU A 92 -3.15 17.15 -2.45
C LEU A 92 -4.57 17.09 -1.87
N LEU A 93 -4.72 16.66 -0.61
CA LEU A 93 -6.01 16.60 0.08
C LEU A 93 -6.58 17.98 0.43
N GLU A 94 -5.70 18.97 0.61
CA GLU A 94 -6.06 20.37 0.88
C GLU A 94 -6.40 21.11 -0.42
N GLU A 95 -5.52 21.03 -1.41
CA GLU A 95 -5.69 21.70 -2.72
C GLU A 95 -6.84 21.11 -3.52
N LYS A 96 -7.11 19.81 -3.37
CA LYS A 96 -8.17 19.07 -4.06
C LYS A 96 -8.20 19.39 -5.57
N PRO A 97 -7.12 19.13 -6.30
CA PRO A 97 -7.09 19.39 -7.73
C PRO A 97 -8.21 18.62 -8.44
N GLU A 98 -8.69 19.14 -9.57
CA GLU A 98 -9.84 18.62 -10.30
C GLU A 98 -9.70 17.12 -10.62
N TRP A 99 -8.51 16.69 -11.06
CA TRP A 99 -8.23 15.28 -11.34
C TRP A 99 -8.44 14.40 -10.12
N LEU A 100 -8.08 14.86 -8.92
CA LEU A 100 -8.24 14.08 -7.69
C LEU A 100 -9.73 13.94 -7.33
N VAL A 101 -10.52 14.98 -7.53
CA VAL A 101 -11.97 14.94 -7.31
C VAL A 101 -12.62 13.93 -8.26
N ALA A 102 -12.35 14.04 -9.56
CA ALA A 102 -12.89 13.14 -10.58
C ALA A 102 -12.50 11.67 -10.34
N GLU A 103 -11.25 11.43 -9.93
CA GLU A 103 -10.77 10.07 -9.62
C GLU A 103 -11.41 9.48 -8.36
N ARG A 104 -11.70 10.31 -7.33
CA ARG A 104 -12.42 9.87 -6.13
C ARG A 104 -13.85 9.48 -6.48
N GLU A 105 -14.55 10.28 -7.27
CA GLU A 105 -15.91 9.99 -7.73
C GLU A 105 -15.97 8.68 -8.52
N SER A 106 -15.11 8.56 -9.52
CA SER A 106 -14.97 7.34 -10.33
C SER A 106 -14.69 6.11 -9.47
N TYR A 107 -13.79 6.23 -8.49
CA TYR A 107 -13.48 5.13 -7.58
C TYR A 107 -14.69 4.74 -6.70
N GLN A 108 -15.46 5.70 -6.20
CA GLN A 108 -16.67 5.40 -5.43
C GLN A 108 -17.76 4.73 -6.26
N GLU A 109 -17.88 5.05 -7.55
CA GLU A 109 -18.79 4.36 -8.47
C GLU A 109 -18.39 2.89 -8.67
N VAL A 110 -17.11 2.65 -8.92
CA VAL A 110 -16.57 1.29 -9.05
C VAL A 110 -16.83 0.47 -7.79
N LEU A 111 -16.62 1.05 -6.60
CA LEU A 111 -16.89 0.36 -5.33
C LEU A 111 -18.38 0.04 -5.13
N ARG A 112 -19.28 0.97 -5.51
CA ARG A 112 -20.73 0.73 -5.47
C ARG A 112 -21.12 -0.43 -6.39
N GLU A 113 -20.59 -0.44 -7.61
CA GLU A 113 -20.88 -1.49 -8.57
C GLU A 113 -20.32 -2.86 -8.13
N GLN A 114 -19.10 -2.90 -7.60
CA GLN A 114 -18.53 -4.14 -7.06
C GLN A 114 -19.36 -4.72 -5.91
N ARG A 115 -19.90 -3.87 -5.02
CA ARG A 115 -20.81 -4.32 -3.94
C ARG A 115 -22.10 -4.89 -4.50
N ARG A 116 -22.70 -4.25 -5.51
CA ARG A 116 -23.92 -4.72 -6.18
C ARG A 116 -23.71 -6.10 -6.81
N LEU A 117 -22.61 -6.28 -7.57
CA LEU A 117 -22.28 -7.54 -8.20
C LEU A 117 -21.98 -8.65 -7.19
N LYS A 118 -21.33 -8.31 -6.06
CA LYS A 118 -21.08 -9.28 -4.99
C LYS A 118 -22.37 -9.74 -4.32
N ALA A 119 -23.33 -8.84 -4.08
CA ALA A 119 -24.64 -9.18 -3.55
C ALA A 119 -25.39 -10.12 -4.51
N LEU A 120 -25.47 -9.76 -5.79
CA LEU A 120 -26.13 -10.59 -6.81
C LEU A 120 -25.55 -12.01 -6.89
N ARG A 121 -24.21 -12.15 -6.88
CA ARG A 121 -23.55 -13.47 -6.88
C ARG A 121 -23.82 -14.27 -5.60
N ALA A 122 -23.91 -13.60 -4.46
CA ALA A 122 -24.23 -14.25 -3.19
C ALA A 122 -25.67 -14.75 -3.17
N ASP A 123 -26.60 -14.02 -3.80
CA ASP A 123 -28.01 -14.42 -3.90
C ASP A 123 -28.15 -15.63 -4.82
N GLN A 124 -27.52 -15.60 -6.01
CA GLN A 124 -27.48 -16.73 -6.94
C GLN A 124 -26.87 -17.99 -6.32
N ALA A 125 -25.84 -17.86 -5.48
CA ALA A 125 -25.21 -19.00 -4.81
C ALA A 125 -26.05 -19.59 -3.66
N ARG A 126 -27.09 -18.90 -3.19
CA ARG A 126 -28.04 -19.43 -2.19
C ARG A 126 -29.26 -20.08 -2.82
N GLU A 127 -29.59 -19.73 -4.05
CA GLU A 127 -30.74 -20.24 -4.80
C GLU A 127 -30.43 -21.50 -5.63
N GLY A 128 -29.16 -21.80 -5.89
CA GLY A 128 -28.69 -23.02 -6.56
C GLY A 128 -28.16 -24.06 -5.58
#